data_AF-A0A432GBC9-F1
#
_entry.id   AF-A0A432GBC9-F1
#
_cell.length_a   1.000
_cell.length_b   1.000
_cell.length_c   1.000
_cell.angle_alpha   90.00
_cell.angle_beta   90.00
_cell.angle_gamma   90.00
#
_symmetry.space_group_name_H-M   'P 1'
#
loop_
_entity.id
_entity.type
_entity.pdbx_description
1 polymer ?
#
loop_
_entity_poly.entity_id
_entity_poly.type
_entity_poly.pdbx_seq_one_letter_code
_entity_poly.pdbx_strand_id
1 'polypeptide(L)'
;APAFGMIGTVVGLIMMLGSVGGEGGADIAGLMGGMAVAMITTLYGVLLSQLIFLPIASKRFQLKETQVLLMEMIREGLLYLKRRELPETAAKDLVIYLPPKLRKKVIKEEQAAIGQGLGL
;
A
#
# COMPACT_ATOMS: atom_id res chain seq x y z
N ALA A 1 -3.17 -11.85 -3.78
CA ALA A 1 -4.57 -12.11 -4.13
C ALA A 1 -4.94 -13.55 -3.73
N PRO A 2 -5.56 -13.75 -2.55
CA PRO A 2 -6.03 -15.07 -2.09
C PRO A 2 -7.19 -15.62 -2.94
N ALA A 3 -7.89 -14.74 -3.65
CA ALA A 3 -9.00 -15.10 -4.54
C ALA A 3 -8.60 -16.08 -5.65
N PHE A 4 -7.37 -15.99 -6.19
CA PHE A 4 -6.89 -16.94 -7.21
C PHE A 4 -6.69 -18.36 -6.64
N GLY A 5 -6.30 -18.50 -5.37
CA GLY A 5 -6.21 -19.80 -4.71
C GLY A 5 -7.57 -20.44 -4.49
N MET A 6 -8.58 -19.65 -4.11
CA MET A 6 -9.96 -20.12 -3.97
C MET A 6 -10.62 -20.50 -5.31
N ILE A 7 -10.23 -19.88 -6.43
CA ILE A 7 -10.68 -20.32 -7.76
C ILE A 7 -10.07 -21.69 -8.11
N GLY A 8 -8.80 -21.92 -7.75
CA GLY A 8 -8.11 -23.20 -7.97
C GLY A 8 -8.74 -24.37 -7.22
N THR A 9 -9.28 -24.15 -6.01
CA THR A 9 -10.03 -25.19 -5.29
C THR A 9 -11.35 -25.51 -5.98
N VAL A 10 -12.07 -24.51 -6.50
CA VAL A 10 -13.32 -24.73 -7.27
C VAL A 10 -13.03 -25.52 -8.55
N VAL A 11 -11.96 -25.20 -9.29
CA VAL A 11 -11.56 -25.94 -10.49
C VAL A 11 -11.16 -27.38 -10.16
N GLY A 12 -10.42 -27.61 -9.07
CA GLY A 12 -10.05 -28.96 -8.66
C GLY A 12 -11.24 -29.80 -8.18
N LEU A 13 -12.20 -29.19 -7.48
CA LEU A 13 -13.46 -29.84 -7.12
C LEU A 13 -14.31 -30.21 -8.36
N ILE A 14 -14.32 -29.38 -9.41
CA ILE A 14 -14.99 -29.71 -10.68
C ILE A 14 -14.34 -30.93 -11.33
N MET A 15 -13.00 -31.02 -11.33
CA MET A 15 -12.26 -32.17 -11.86
C MET A 15 -12.52 -33.45 -11.05
N MET A 16 -12.64 -33.34 -9.72
CA MET A 16 -12.99 -34.47 -8.84
C MET A 16 -14.42 -34.98 -9.07
N LEU A 17 -15.39 -34.08 -9.22
CA LEU A 17 -16.78 -34.47 -9.45
C LEU A 17 -16.96 -35.13 -10.82
N GLY A 18 -16.18 -34.70 -11.82
CA GLY A 18 -16.13 -35.34 -13.14
C GLY A 18 -15.58 -36.78 -13.10
N SER A 19 -14.63 -37.09 -12.21
CA SER A 19 -14.02 -38.43 -12.12
C SER A 19 -14.85 -39.47 -11.34
N VAL A 20 -15.91 -39.05 -10.64
CA VAL A 20 -16.78 -39.94 -9.85
C VAL A 20 -18.06 -40.32 -10.63
N GLY A 21 -18.37 -39.62 -11.73
CA GLY A 21 -19.60 -39.80 -12.51
C GLY A 21 -19.59 -40.92 -13.56
N GLY A 22 -18.47 -41.61 -13.79
CA GLY A 22 -18.35 -42.71 -14.75
C GLY A 22 -18.66 -44.08 -14.11
N GLU A 23 -19.54 -44.86 -14.74
CA GLU A 23 -19.95 -46.19 -14.29
C GLU A 23 -18.77 -47.15 -14.11
N GLY A 24 -18.43 -47.48 -12.86
CA GLY A 24 -17.52 -48.58 -12.52
C GLY A 24 -16.38 -48.25 -11.56
N GLY A 25 -16.71 -47.97 -10.29
CA GLY A 25 -15.71 -47.86 -9.21
C GLY A 25 -14.93 -46.55 -9.21
N ALA A 26 -14.64 -46.03 -8.02
CA ALA A 26 -13.93 -44.76 -7.86
C ALA A 26 -12.52 -44.85 -8.48
N ASP A 27 -12.29 -44.10 -9.55
CA ASP A 27 -10.97 -43.96 -10.16
C ASP A 27 -10.11 -43.07 -9.25
N ILE A 28 -9.53 -43.67 -8.21
CA ILE A 28 -8.80 -42.98 -7.12
C ILE A 28 -7.67 -42.12 -7.68
N ALA A 29 -7.04 -42.55 -8.79
CA ALA A 29 -5.99 -41.80 -9.45
C ALA A 29 -6.47 -40.44 -10.01
N GLY A 30 -7.67 -40.40 -10.62
CA GLY A 30 -8.27 -39.16 -11.14
C GLY A 30 -8.67 -38.20 -10.02
N LEU A 31 -9.24 -38.73 -8.93
CA LEU A 31 -9.60 -37.96 -7.75
C LEU A 31 -8.38 -37.30 -7.08
N MET A 32 -7.31 -38.08 -6.88
CA MET A 32 -6.06 -37.62 -6.30
C MET A 32 -5.38 -36.58 -7.20
N GLY A 33 -5.48 -36.73 -8.52
CA GLY A 33 -5.01 -35.74 -9.50
C GLY A 33 -5.72 -34.39 -9.37
N GLY A 34 -7.06 -34.39 -9.29
CA GLY A 34 -7.86 -33.18 -9.06
C GLY A 34 -7.54 -32.49 -7.72
N MET A 35 -7.24 -33.28 -6.68
CA MET A 35 -6.85 -32.77 -5.35
C MET A 35 -5.49 -32.11 -5.36
N ALA A 36 -4.52 -32.72 -6.02
CA ALA A 36 -3.17 -32.18 -6.12
C ALA A 36 -3.17 -30.80 -6.77
N VAL A 37 -3.94 -30.62 -7.85
CA VAL A 37 -4.06 -29.32 -8.54
C VAL A 37 -4.72 -28.27 -7.65
N ALA A 38 -5.79 -28.61 -6.92
CA ALA A 38 -6.44 -27.70 -5.97
C ALA A 38 -5.50 -27.23 -4.85
N MET A 39 -4.72 -28.15 -4.30
CA MET A 39 -3.77 -27.87 -3.21
C MET A 39 -2.59 -27.03 -3.69
N ILE A 40 -2.02 -27.34 -4.86
CA ILE A 40 -0.89 -26.60 -5.44
C ILE A 40 -1.32 -25.17 -5.81
N THR A 41 -2.48 -25.00 -6.42
CA THR A 41 -3.01 -23.66 -6.77
C THR A 41 -3.31 -22.81 -5.53
N THR A 42 -3.80 -23.42 -4.44
CA THR A 42 -3.98 -22.75 -3.15
C THR A 42 -2.64 -22.32 -2.54
N LEU A 43 -1.64 -23.21 -2.58
CA LEU A 43 -0.28 -22.93 -2.09
C LEU A 43 0.35 -21.74 -2.84
N TYR A 44 0.30 -21.75 -4.18
CA TYR A 44 0.80 -20.63 -4.99
C TYR A 44 0.03 -19.33 -4.76
N GLY A 45 -1.31 -19.40 -4.61
CA GLY A 45 -2.14 -18.23 -4.34
C GLY A 45 -1.79 -17.55 -3.01
N VAL A 46 -1.65 -18.33 -1.93
CA VAL A 46 -1.31 -17.82 -0.60
C VAL A 46 0.14 -17.32 -0.56
N LEU A 47 1.10 -18.08 -1.11
CA LEU A 47 2.51 -17.69 -1.16
C LEU A 47 2.70 -16.36 -1.88
N LEU A 48 2.13 -16.21 -3.08
CA LEU A 48 2.25 -14.97 -3.84
C LEU A 48 1.57 -13.80 -3.10
N SER A 49 0.39 -14.05 -2.50
CA SER A 49 -0.36 -13.02 -1.77
C SER A 49 0.40 -12.46 -0.58
N GLN A 50 0.97 -13.34 0.25
CA GLN A 50 1.61 -12.94 1.49
C GLN A 50 3.04 -12.44 1.25
N LEU A 51 3.76 -13.02 0.29
CA LEU A 51 5.20 -12.78 0.11
C LEU A 51 5.49 -11.63 -0.86
N ILE A 52 4.64 -11.40 -1.87
CA ILE A 52 4.87 -10.38 -2.91
C ILE A 52 3.87 -9.23 -2.80
N PHE A 53 2.57 -9.52 -2.72
CA PHE A 53 1.56 -8.45 -2.79
C PHE A 53 1.49 -7.61 -1.51
N LEU A 54 1.61 -8.22 -0.33
CA LEU A 54 1.60 -7.47 0.93
C LEU A 54 2.71 -6.43 1.07
N PRO A 55 4.01 -6.76 0.85
CA PRO A 55 5.07 -5.76 0.98
C PRO A 55 4.95 -4.65 -0.08
N ILE A 56 4.52 -4.98 -1.31
CA ILE A 56 4.30 -3.99 -2.36
C ILE A 56 3.15 -3.04 -1.99
N ALA A 57 2.03 -3.59 -1.49
CA ALA A 57 0.88 -2.79 -1.06
C ALA A 57 1.25 -1.87 0.10
N SER A 58 1.95 -2.37 1.12
CA SER A 58 2.42 -1.58 2.25
C SER A 58 3.36 -0.45 1.82
N LYS A 59 4.32 -0.73 0.93
CA LYS A 59 5.22 0.31 0.40
C LYS A 59 4.46 1.39 -0.36
N ARG A 60 3.51 1.02 -1.21
CA ARG A 60 2.69 1.98 -1.97
C ARG A 60 1.77 2.79 -1.06
N PHE A 61 1.23 2.19 -0.01
CA PHE A 61 0.40 2.87 0.97
C PHE A 61 1.17 3.98 1.69
N GLN A 62 2.38 3.69 2.18
CA GLN A 62 3.24 4.70 2.82
C GLN A 62 3.60 5.86 1.87
N LEU A 63 3.89 5.55 0.60
CA LEU A 63 4.12 6.58 -0.40
C LEU A 63 2.87 7.44 -0.63
N LYS A 64 1.68 6.82 -0.66
CA LYS A 64 0.41 7.55 -0.81
C LYS A 64 0.16 8.49 0.37
N GLU A 65 0.35 8.05 1.61
CA GLU A 65 0.20 8.92 2.78
C GLU A 65 1.10 10.15 2.70
N THR A 66 2.34 9.97 2.25
CA THR A 66 3.28 11.09 2.08
C THR A 66 2.81 12.07 0.99
N GLN A 67 2.24 11.56 -0.11
CA GLN A 67 1.68 12.38 -1.18
C GLN A 67 0.41 13.14 -0.75
N VAL A 68 -0.46 12.50 0.02
CA VAL A 68 -1.66 13.14 0.57
C VAL A 68 -1.26 14.30 1.49
N LEU A 69 -0.30 14.09 2.39
CA LEU A 69 0.22 15.14 3.27
C LEU A 69 0.81 16.33 2.47
N LEU A 70 1.52 16.07 1.37
CA LEU A 70 2.04 17.11 0.50
C LEU A 70 0.92 17.91 -0.18
N MET A 71 -0.13 17.24 -0.66
CA MET A 71 -1.28 17.89 -1.26
C MET A 71 -2.04 18.74 -0.23
N GLU A 72 -2.15 18.30 1.01
CA GLU A 72 -2.73 19.08 2.12
C GLU A 72 -1.92 20.33 2.42
N MET A 73 -0.59 20.22 2.50
CA MET A 73 0.31 21.37 2.69
C MET A 73 0.13 22.41 1.58
N ILE A 74 0.08 21.99 0.31
CA ILE A 74 -0.13 22.89 -0.83
C ILE A 74 -1.51 23.55 -0.76
N ARG A 75 -2.55 22.77 -0.40
CA ARG A 75 -3.92 23.27 -0.25
C ARG A 75 -4.00 24.37 0.80
N GLU A 76 -3.40 24.17 1.97
CA GLU A 76 -3.36 25.20 3.01
C GLU A 76 -2.51 26.40 2.59
N GLY A 77 -1.36 26.19 1.94
CA GLY A 77 -0.55 27.28 1.39
C GLY A 77 -1.33 28.18 0.41
N LEU A 78 -2.14 27.59 -0.46
CA LEU A 78 -3.05 28.34 -1.35
C LEU A 78 -4.14 29.09 -0.58
N LEU A 79 -4.61 28.53 0.54
CA LEU A 79 -5.64 29.12 1.37
C LEU A 79 -5.11 30.37 2.10
N TYR A 80 -3.88 30.32 2.60
CA TYR A 80 -3.15 31.47 3.13
C TYR A 80 -2.97 32.57 2.08
N LEU A 81 -2.59 32.20 0.84
CA LEU A 81 -2.45 33.15 -0.26
C LEU A 81 -3.77 33.86 -0.59
N LYS A 82 -4.88 33.11 -0.60
CA LYS A 82 -6.22 33.68 -0.81
C LYS A 82 -6.63 34.65 0.30
N ARG A 83 -6.27 34.36 1.55
CA ARG A 83 -6.60 35.20 2.72
C ARG A 83 -5.71 36.43 2.87
N ARG A 84 -4.65 36.57 2.06
CA ARG A 84 -3.64 37.64 2.16
C ARG A 84 -3.04 37.75 3.57
N GLU A 85 -2.81 36.62 4.22
CA GLU A 85 -2.11 36.57 5.50
C GLU A 85 -0.61 36.83 5.32
N LEU A 86 0.08 37.25 6.40
CA LEU A 86 1.50 37.52 6.33
C LEU A 86 2.28 36.23 5.98
N PRO A 87 3.24 36.29 5.04
CA PRO A 87 3.97 35.11 4.58
C PRO A 87 4.76 34.43 5.69
N GLU A 88 5.20 35.17 6.72
CA GLU A 88 5.87 34.59 7.89
C GLU A 88 4.95 33.68 8.72
N THR A 89 3.69 34.08 8.91
CA THR A 89 2.73 33.27 9.66
C THR A 89 2.39 32.00 8.89
N ALA A 90 2.10 32.13 7.60
CA ALA A 90 1.85 30.99 6.72
C ALA A 90 3.05 30.02 6.69
N ALA A 91 4.29 30.52 6.64
CA ALA A 91 5.48 29.69 6.66
C ALA A 91 5.62 28.89 7.98
N LYS A 92 5.38 29.52 9.14
CA LYS A 92 5.44 28.86 10.45
C LYS A 92 4.42 27.73 10.58
N ASP A 93 3.22 27.93 10.04
CA ASP A 93 2.17 26.91 10.08
C ASP A 93 2.42 25.77 9.08
N LEU A 94 2.96 26.08 7.89
CA LEU A 94 3.31 25.06 6.88
C LEU A 94 4.49 24.17 7.31
N VAL A 95 5.39 24.66 8.18
CA VAL A 95 6.53 23.89 8.72
C VAL A 95 6.06 22.67 9.54
N ILE A 96 4.82 22.67 10.05
CA ILE A 96 4.23 21.55 10.81
C ILE A 96 4.03 20.32 9.93
N TYR A 97 3.70 20.51 8.64
CA TYR A 97 3.48 19.43 7.67
C TYR A 97 4.80 18.75 7.24
N LEU A 98 5.95 19.28 7.63
CA LEU A 98 7.25 18.76 7.23
C LEU A 98 7.71 17.63 8.16
N PRO A 99 8.34 16.56 7.63
CA PRO A 99 8.90 15.49 8.46
C PRO A 99 9.85 16.03 9.54
N PRO A 100 9.91 15.43 10.74
CA PRO A 100 10.66 15.97 11.89
C PRO A 100 12.15 16.24 11.59
N LYS A 101 12.75 15.44 10.70
CA LYS A 101 14.14 15.60 10.26
C LYS A 101 14.34 16.87 9.44
N LEU A 102 13.40 17.20 8.55
CA LEU A 102 13.44 18.39 7.71
C LEU A 102 13.02 19.63 8.50
N ARG A 103 12.02 19.51 9.40
CA ARG A 103 11.61 20.58 10.31
C ARG A 103 12.78 21.14 11.13
N LYS A 104 13.63 20.26 11.69
CA LYS A 104 14.83 20.68 12.43
C LYS A 104 15.86 21.42 11.57
N LYS A 105 15.95 21.12 10.27
CA LYS A 105 16.86 21.83 9.36
C LYS A 105 16.35 23.23 9.07
N VAL A 106 15.07 23.35 8.70
CA VAL A 106 14.44 24.65 8.40
C VAL A 106 14.50 25.58 9.60
N ILE A 107 14.15 25.09 10.80
CA ILE A 107 14.23 25.91 12.03
C ILE A 107 15.68 26.30 12.35
N LYS A 108 16.65 25.42 12.10
CA LYS A 108 18.06 25.73 12.32
C LYS A 108 18.59 26.77 11.32
N GLU A 109 18.14 26.72 10.06
CA GLU A 109 18.43 27.72 9.05
C GLU A 109 17.77 29.06 9.38
N GLU A 110 16.52 29.06 9.84
CA GLU A 110 15.81 30.24 10.31
C GLU A 110 16.52 30.87 11.53
N GLN A 111 16.93 30.06 12.51
CA GLN A 111 17.71 30.53 13.66
C GLN A 111 19.11 31.06 13.27
N ALA A 112 19.75 30.48 12.26
CA ALA A 112 21.02 30.95 11.74
C ALA A 112 20.88 32.28 10.97
N ALA A 113 19.78 32.48 10.24
CA ALA A 113 19.48 33.73 9.55
C ALA A 113 19.16 34.86 10.54
N ILE A 114 18.40 34.57 11.60
CA ILE A 114 18.10 35.53 12.68
C ILE A 114 19.38 35.90 13.45
N GLY A 115 20.29 34.96 13.66
CA GLY A 115 21.58 35.20 14.31
C GLY A 115 22.59 36.01 13.47
N GLN A 116 22.38 36.13 12.15
CA GLN A 116 23.25 36.88 11.24
C GLN A 116 22.81 38.34 11.02
N GLY A 117 21.79 38.83 11.73
CA GLY A 117 21.40 40.25 11.70
C GLY A 117 20.75 40.70 10.39
N LEU A 118 20.39 39.78 9.49
CA LEU A 118 19.52 40.00 8.34
C LEU A 118 18.06 39.69 8.75
N GLY A 119 17.61 40.32 9.83
CA GLY A 119 16.17 40.54 9.98
C GLY A 119 15.74 41.58 8.94
N LEU A 120 14.56 41.40 8.35
CA LEU A 120 13.87 42.53 7.72
C LEU A 120 13.74 43.69 8.71
#